data_AF-A0A218KPI0-F1
#
_entry.id   AF-A0A218KPI0-F1
#
_cell.length_a   1.000
_cell.length_b   1.000
_cell.length_c   1.000
_cell.angle_alpha   90.00
_cell.angle_beta   90.00
_cell.angle_gamma   90.00
#
_symmetry.space_group_name_H-M   'P 1'
#
loop_
_entity.id
_entity.type
_entity.pdbx_description
1 polymer ?
#
loop_
_entity_poly.entity_id
_entity_poly.type
_entity_poly.pdbx_seq_one_letter_code
_entity_poly.pdbx_strand_id
1 'polypeptide(L)'
;MKLLLQTSLEVKKHCESLDNKGKQELYRQVMEEAKDATENHDIDKLKKLSEIAVVIEEVCDRGVLKDFDDENPLKEANIVVESDGLTNYLFSFGDSSKLYDLRENKEEALYQAIKSNDVELVKHVLIVLLYGDFEGKVAPKGLVALLEKACEELNLSKDMKNYLEKKIRFCSFLCNFKFDKDPIELFANRSEIDYEIDKFLLSLITKKTKGEELLSEINSMIELLKKYEKFDELEYKVRRLKSELESGKSNYPTEVIRSSIKEREKEMLEIEEKYIKPVNLVDERQKLVKQLLSRYERVKLH
;
A
#
# COMPACT_ATOMS: atom_id res chain seq x y z
N MET A 1 27.25 11.90 15.95
CA MET A 1 27.09 13.34 15.60
C MET A 1 26.57 14.23 16.75
N LYS A 2 27.13 15.45 16.99
CA LYS A 2 26.67 16.39 18.06
C LYS A 2 25.24 16.90 17.87
N LEU A 3 24.76 17.00 16.62
CA LEU A 3 23.40 17.46 16.28
C LEU A 3 22.31 16.56 16.87
N LEU A 4 22.57 15.27 17.08
CA LEU A 4 21.59 14.32 17.64
C LEU A 4 21.18 14.63 19.09
N LEU A 5 21.92 15.52 19.75
CA LEU A 5 21.65 16.00 21.11
C LEU A 5 20.99 17.39 21.13
N GLN A 6 20.81 18.01 19.97
CA GLN A 6 20.28 19.36 19.83
C GLN A 6 18.78 19.34 19.51
N THR A 7 18.08 20.39 19.95
CA THR A 7 16.69 20.63 19.57
C THR A 7 16.59 21.13 18.12
N SER A 8 15.43 20.96 17.48
CA SER A 8 15.18 21.47 16.11
C SER A 8 15.49 22.95 15.97
N LEU A 9 15.24 23.76 17.01
CA LEU A 9 15.54 25.19 17.02
C LEU A 9 17.05 25.49 17.08
N GLU A 10 17.82 24.69 17.83
CA GLU A 10 19.28 24.82 17.89
C GLU A 10 19.92 24.40 16.58
N VAL A 11 19.44 23.31 15.97
CA VAL A 11 19.86 22.85 14.64
C VAL A 11 19.56 23.92 13.59
N LYS A 12 18.36 24.53 13.64
CA LYS A 12 17.97 25.63 12.75
C LYS A 12 18.92 26.82 12.87
N LYS A 13 19.15 27.32 14.08
CA LYS A 13 20.07 28.43 14.34
C LYS A 13 21.50 28.14 13.90
N HIS A 14 21.96 26.90 14.12
CA HIS A 14 23.26 26.48 13.65
C HIS A 14 23.33 26.49 12.13
N CYS A 15 22.34 25.90 11.44
CA CYS A 15 22.25 25.86 9.98
C CYS A 15 22.20 27.27 9.37
N GLU A 16 21.40 28.18 9.95
CA GLU A 16 21.29 29.58 9.51
C GLU A 16 22.61 30.35 9.61
N SER A 17 23.49 29.97 10.55
CA SER A 17 24.81 30.59 10.72
C SER A 17 25.89 30.10 9.73
N LEU A 18 25.60 29.02 8.98
CA LEU A 18 26.53 28.43 8.03
C LEU A 18 26.39 29.07 6.63
N ASP A 19 27.50 29.09 5.89
CA ASP A 19 27.48 29.37 4.46
C ASP A 19 26.93 28.15 3.68
N ASN A 20 26.70 28.30 2.37
CA ASN A 20 26.12 27.22 1.57
C ASN A 20 26.98 25.95 1.59
N LYS A 21 28.31 26.09 1.61
CA LYS A 21 29.22 24.94 1.68
C LYS A 21 29.12 24.21 3.02
N GLY A 22 29.05 24.96 4.13
CA GLY A 22 28.83 24.42 5.46
C GLY A 22 27.48 23.71 5.59
N LYS A 23 26.42 24.27 5.00
CA LYS A 23 25.09 23.64 4.95
C LYS A 23 25.11 22.32 4.18
N GLN A 24 25.76 22.28 3.02
CA GLN A 24 25.93 21.05 2.23
C GLN A 24 26.72 19.98 2.98
N GLU A 25 27.80 20.36 3.65
CA GLU A 25 28.61 19.43 4.44
C GLU A 25 27.82 18.88 5.64
N LEU A 26 27.07 19.75 6.33
CA LEU A 26 26.20 19.34 7.42
C LEU A 26 25.14 18.33 6.95
N TYR A 27 24.50 18.63 5.81
CA TYR A 27 23.51 17.76 5.22
C TYR A 27 24.10 16.40 4.81
N ARG A 28 25.29 16.39 4.19
CA ARG A 28 26.02 15.15 3.84
C ARG A 28 26.25 14.26 5.08
N GLN A 29 26.69 14.85 6.19
CA GLN A 29 26.92 14.10 7.43
C GLN A 29 25.62 13.47 7.95
N VAL A 30 24.49 14.18 7.86
CA VAL A 30 23.17 13.63 8.22
C VAL A 30 22.82 12.45 7.31
N MET A 31 23.07 12.56 6.00
CA MET A 31 22.80 11.46 5.05
C MET A 31 23.67 10.23 5.31
N GLU A 32 24.97 10.40 5.57
CA GLU A 32 25.90 9.31 5.90
C GLU A 32 25.48 8.60 7.19
N GLU A 33 25.16 9.36 8.25
CA GLU A 33 24.68 8.80 9.52
C GLU A 33 23.31 8.12 9.37
N ALA A 34 22.47 8.57 8.42
CA ALA A 34 21.18 7.96 8.14
C ALA A 34 21.32 6.64 7.38
N LYS A 35 22.29 6.53 6.46
CA LYS A 35 22.64 5.27 5.81
C LYS A 35 23.09 4.25 6.86
N ASP A 36 24.02 4.63 7.74
CA ASP A 36 24.50 3.80 8.85
C ASP A 36 23.36 3.39 9.81
N ALA A 37 22.46 4.33 10.18
CA ALA A 37 21.33 4.02 11.05
C ALA A 37 20.33 3.06 10.39
N THR A 38 20.17 3.13 9.06
CA THR A 38 19.32 2.21 8.30
C THR A 38 19.90 0.80 8.31
N GLU A 39 21.20 0.66 8.05
CA GLU A 39 21.91 -0.63 8.07
C GLU A 39 21.93 -1.28 9.46
N ASN A 40 22.04 -0.46 10.51
CA ASN A 40 22.04 -0.91 11.90
C ASN A 40 20.64 -1.03 12.52
N HIS A 41 19.57 -0.75 11.76
CA HIS A 41 18.19 -0.80 12.23
C HIS A 41 17.89 0.09 13.45
N ASP A 42 18.60 1.22 13.58
CA ASP A 42 18.45 2.16 14.70
C ASP A 42 17.32 3.17 14.42
N ILE A 43 16.10 2.79 14.79
CA ILE A 43 14.88 3.60 14.58
C ILE A 43 14.98 4.97 15.25
N ASP A 44 15.44 5.03 16.50
CA ASP A 44 15.50 6.28 17.25
C ASP A 44 16.47 7.27 16.62
N LYS A 45 17.61 6.77 16.12
CA LYS A 45 18.58 7.57 15.37
C LYS A 45 17.99 8.02 14.03
N LEU A 46 17.33 7.12 13.28
CA LEU A 46 16.69 7.48 12.00
C LEU A 46 15.66 8.61 12.16
N LYS A 47 14.81 8.54 13.18
CA LYS A 47 13.79 9.56 13.44
C LYS A 47 14.43 10.92 13.76
N LYS A 48 15.44 10.96 14.61
CA LYS A 48 16.18 12.20 14.91
C LYS A 48 16.88 12.77 13.68
N LEU A 49 17.50 11.92 12.86
CA LEU A 49 18.15 12.33 11.62
C LEU A 49 17.14 12.88 10.62
N SER A 50 15.96 12.27 10.52
CA SER A 50 14.84 12.77 9.72
C SER A 50 14.40 14.17 10.14
N GLU A 51 14.20 14.42 11.44
CA GLU A 51 13.86 15.75 11.94
C GLU A 51 14.95 16.79 11.65
N ILE A 52 16.22 16.42 11.84
CA ILE A 52 17.36 17.29 11.52
C ILE A 52 17.41 17.59 10.03
N ALA A 53 17.23 16.58 9.17
CA ALA A 53 17.23 16.73 7.72
C ALA A 53 16.13 17.70 7.27
N VAL A 54 14.91 17.56 7.80
CA VAL A 54 13.78 18.46 7.51
C VAL A 54 14.11 19.90 7.90
N VAL A 55 14.71 20.13 9.08
CA VAL A 55 15.12 21.47 9.50
C VAL A 55 16.14 22.08 8.53
N ILE A 56 17.09 21.29 8.03
CA ILE A 56 18.07 21.76 7.06
C ILE A 56 17.38 22.05 5.71
N GLU A 57 16.49 21.17 5.24
CA GLU A 57 15.68 21.35 4.02
C GLU A 57 14.84 22.64 4.04
N GLU A 58 14.29 23.00 5.20
CA GLU A 58 13.48 24.22 5.37
C GLU A 58 14.29 25.52 5.31
N VAL A 59 15.56 25.48 5.71
CA VAL A 59 16.45 26.64 5.83
C VAL A 59 17.34 26.83 4.61
N CYS A 60 17.51 25.78 3.81
CA CYS A 60 18.36 25.80 2.63
C CYS A 60 17.53 26.01 1.37
N ASP A 61 18.04 26.85 0.46
CA ASP A 61 17.50 26.90 -0.89
C ASP A 61 17.62 25.52 -1.54
N ARG A 62 16.54 25.06 -2.19
CA ARG A 62 16.50 23.73 -2.83
C ARG A 62 17.66 23.50 -3.81
N GLY A 63 18.13 24.55 -4.49
CA GLY A 63 19.28 24.48 -5.39
C GLY A 63 20.61 24.12 -4.69
N VAL A 64 20.74 24.37 -3.39
CA VAL A 64 21.94 24.05 -2.60
C VAL A 64 22.00 22.55 -2.26
N LEU A 65 20.85 21.91 -2.08
CA LEU A 65 20.76 20.50 -1.66
C LEU A 65 20.49 19.52 -2.81
N LYS A 66 20.35 20.02 -4.04
CA LYS A 66 19.95 19.22 -5.21
C LYS A 66 20.85 18.02 -5.47
N ASP A 67 22.15 18.15 -5.22
CA ASP A 67 23.12 17.07 -5.45
C ASP A 67 22.90 15.87 -4.52
N PHE A 68 22.10 16.02 -3.46
CA PHE A 68 21.80 14.96 -2.49
C PHE A 68 20.45 14.28 -2.74
N ASP A 69 19.63 14.75 -3.68
CA ASP A 69 18.27 14.22 -3.86
C ASP A 69 18.28 12.72 -4.17
N ASP A 70 19.21 12.25 -5.02
CA ASP A 70 19.34 10.84 -5.39
C ASP A 70 20.06 9.98 -4.33
N GLU A 71 20.83 10.60 -3.43
CA GLU A 71 21.65 9.91 -2.43
C GLU A 71 21.02 9.86 -1.04
N ASN A 72 19.87 10.50 -0.86
CA ASN A 72 19.22 10.68 0.42
C ASN A 72 18.42 9.43 0.83
N PRO A 73 18.87 8.66 1.84
CA PRO A 73 18.17 7.44 2.27
C PRO A 73 16.83 7.72 2.98
N LEU A 74 16.54 8.98 3.32
CA LEU A 74 15.36 9.41 4.04
C LEU A 74 14.28 10.00 3.12
N LYS A 75 14.55 10.21 1.82
CA LYS A 75 13.56 10.65 0.82
C LYS A 75 12.97 9.46 0.10
N GLU A 76 11.64 9.51 -0.12
CA GLU A 76 10.86 8.42 -0.71
C GLU A 76 11.16 7.03 -0.09
N ALA A 77 11.51 7.05 1.19
CA ALA A 77 11.99 5.90 1.93
C ALA A 77 10.84 4.96 2.25
N ASN A 78 11.10 3.65 2.20
CA ASN A 78 10.19 2.60 2.66
C ASN A 78 11.01 1.63 3.52
N ILE A 79 11.08 1.91 4.81
CA ILE A 79 11.99 1.24 5.75
C ILE A 79 11.15 0.34 6.67
N VAL A 80 11.42 -0.96 6.59
CA VAL A 80 10.90 -1.96 7.53
C VAL A 80 12.00 -2.28 8.52
N VAL A 81 11.70 -2.17 9.81
CA VAL A 81 12.65 -2.51 10.88
C VAL A 81 12.03 -3.54 11.80
N GLU A 82 12.76 -4.62 12.10
CA GLU A 82 12.37 -5.59 13.11
C GLU A 82 13.20 -5.37 14.37
N SER A 83 12.54 -5.10 15.50
CA SER A 83 13.19 -4.91 16.79
C SER A 83 12.39 -5.60 17.88
N ASP A 84 13.06 -6.40 18.71
CA ASP A 84 12.47 -7.15 19.82
C ASP A 84 11.24 -7.99 19.45
N GLY A 85 11.23 -8.56 18.23
CA GLY A 85 10.12 -9.38 17.71
C GLY A 85 8.92 -8.57 17.22
N LEU A 86 9.03 -7.24 17.15
CA LEU A 86 8.02 -6.34 16.62
C LEU A 86 8.52 -5.67 15.35
N THR A 87 7.67 -5.66 14.32
CA THR A 87 7.93 -4.93 13.08
C THR A 87 7.52 -3.47 13.24
N ASN A 88 8.37 -2.52 12.83
CA ASN A 88 8.02 -1.12 12.61
C ASN A 88 8.13 -0.78 11.12
N TYR A 89 7.28 0.13 10.66
CA TYR A 89 7.28 0.64 9.30
C TYR A 89 7.42 2.16 9.32
N LEU A 90 8.49 2.64 8.70
CA LEU A 90 8.81 4.05 8.52
C LEU A 90 8.77 4.34 7.02
N PHE A 91 8.13 5.44 6.62
CA PHE A 91 8.18 5.86 5.22
C PHE A 91 8.25 7.37 5.09
N SER A 92 8.76 7.84 3.96
CA SER A 92 8.64 9.22 3.51
C SER A 92 8.15 9.26 2.07
N PHE A 93 7.75 10.43 1.58
CA PHE A 93 7.29 10.60 0.20
C PHE A 93 7.61 11.99 -0.32
N GLY A 94 7.82 12.07 -1.63
CA GLY A 94 8.19 13.30 -2.33
C GLY A 94 9.53 13.84 -1.85
N ASP A 95 9.66 15.17 -1.90
CA ASP A 95 10.95 15.85 -1.73
C ASP A 95 11.39 16.05 -0.28
N SER A 96 10.69 15.49 0.71
CA SER A 96 10.98 15.70 2.14
C SER A 96 11.62 14.47 2.77
N SER A 97 12.61 14.71 3.62
CA SER A 97 13.24 13.67 4.45
C SER A 97 12.40 13.26 5.67
N LYS A 98 11.18 13.77 5.81
CA LYS A 98 10.31 13.48 6.96
C LYS A 98 9.82 12.03 6.92
N LEU A 99 10.21 11.26 7.93
CA LEU A 99 9.72 9.91 8.15
C LEU A 99 8.41 9.93 8.96
N TYR A 100 7.45 9.14 8.51
CA TYR A 100 6.21 8.84 9.20
C TYR A 100 6.30 7.45 9.79
N ASP A 101 6.17 7.38 11.12
CA ASP A 101 6.25 6.14 11.88
C ASP A 101 4.84 5.56 12.09
N LEU A 102 4.61 4.39 11.50
CA LEU A 102 3.32 3.72 11.56
C LEU A 102 3.03 3.15 12.97
N ARG A 103 4.04 2.87 13.80
CA ARG A 103 3.83 2.36 15.15
C ARG A 103 3.40 3.48 16.09
N GLU A 104 3.99 4.66 15.96
CA GLU A 104 3.72 5.82 16.83
C GLU A 104 2.41 6.53 16.52
N ASN A 105 2.14 6.81 15.24
CA ASN A 105 0.94 7.56 14.86
C ASN A 105 0.33 7.03 13.55
N LYS A 106 -0.48 5.99 13.69
CA LYS A 106 -1.14 5.28 12.58
C LYS A 106 -2.06 6.17 11.76
N GLU A 107 -2.76 7.09 12.43
CA GLU A 107 -3.73 7.97 11.78
C GLU A 107 -3.02 9.00 10.90
N GLU A 108 -2.00 9.68 11.45
CA GLU A 108 -1.19 10.64 10.70
C GLU A 108 -0.42 9.96 9.56
N ALA A 109 0.20 8.81 9.84
CA ALA A 109 0.93 8.04 8.84
C ALA A 109 0.00 7.64 7.68
N LEU A 110 -1.15 7.04 7.97
CA LEU A 110 -2.11 6.67 6.91
C LEU A 110 -2.61 7.90 6.14
N TYR A 111 -2.94 8.98 6.83
CA TYR A 111 -3.41 10.21 6.19
C TYR A 111 -2.37 10.78 5.22
N GLN A 112 -1.10 10.81 5.64
CA GLN A 112 -0.01 11.34 4.83
C GLN A 112 0.34 10.40 3.65
N ALA A 113 0.26 9.08 3.85
CA ALA A 113 0.35 8.12 2.76
C ALA A 113 -0.76 8.32 1.72
N ILE A 114 -2.00 8.58 2.13
CA ILE A 114 -3.11 8.85 1.19
C ILE A 114 -2.89 10.18 0.47
N LYS A 115 -2.45 11.21 1.20
CA LYS A 115 -2.14 12.54 0.67
C LYS A 115 -1.04 12.52 -0.39
N SER A 116 -0.11 11.57 -0.33
CA SER A 116 0.92 11.39 -1.35
C SER A 116 0.35 11.03 -2.73
N ASN A 117 -0.88 10.48 -2.77
CA ASN A 117 -1.53 10.00 -3.99
C ASN A 117 -0.81 8.81 -4.65
N ASP A 118 0.12 8.15 -3.95
CA ASP A 118 0.78 6.92 -4.39
C ASP A 118 0.02 5.69 -3.89
N VAL A 119 -0.69 5.01 -4.79
CA VAL A 119 -1.49 3.82 -4.47
C VAL A 119 -0.62 2.68 -3.95
N GLU A 120 0.62 2.53 -4.43
CA GLU A 120 1.50 1.45 -3.97
C GLU A 120 1.98 1.72 -2.54
N LEU A 121 2.29 2.97 -2.18
CA LEU A 121 2.58 3.33 -0.79
C LEU A 121 1.39 3.02 0.12
N VAL A 122 0.17 3.44 -0.27
CA VAL A 122 -1.04 3.17 0.52
C VAL A 122 -1.32 1.66 0.62
N LYS A 123 -1.09 0.88 -0.44
CA LYS A 123 -1.16 -0.58 -0.40
C LYS A 123 -0.23 -1.15 0.67
N HIS A 124 1.05 -0.76 0.68
CA HIS A 124 2.01 -1.24 1.68
C HIS A 124 1.59 -0.84 3.10
N VAL A 125 1.22 0.42 3.32
CA VAL A 125 0.74 0.91 4.62
C VAL A 125 -0.47 0.12 5.11
N LEU A 126 -1.47 -0.10 4.24
CA LEU A 126 -2.65 -0.88 4.60
C LEU A 126 -2.34 -2.35 4.87
N ILE A 127 -1.41 -2.96 4.13
CA ILE A 127 -0.96 -4.32 4.42
C ILE A 127 -0.38 -4.39 5.82
N VAL A 128 0.50 -3.47 6.21
CA VAL A 128 1.10 -3.46 7.56
C VAL A 128 0.05 -3.18 8.65
N LEU A 129 -0.92 -2.30 8.38
CA LEU A 129 -1.99 -2.00 9.36
C LEU A 129 -2.98 -3.15 9.56
N LEU A 130 -3.23 -3.95 8.51
CA LEU A 130 -4.23 -5.02 8.50
C LEU A 130 -3.64 -6.41 8.78
N TYR A 131 -2.38 -6.64 8.42
CA TYR A 131 -1.69 -7.94 8.50
C TYR A 131 -0.44 -7.88 9.38
N GLY A 132 -0.08 -9.03 9.97
CA GLY A 132 1.16 -9.22 10.76
C GLY A 132 0.95 -9.21 12.28
N ASP A 133 1.98 -9.50 13.06
CA ASP A 133 2.03 -9.28 14.51
C ASP A 133 2.47 -7.84 14.81
N PHE A 134 1.82 -6.87 14.16
CA PHE A 134 2.10 -5.45 14.31
C PHE A 134 1.40 -4.87 15.55
N GLU A 135 2.15 -4.16 16.39
CA GLU A 135 1.61 -3.58 17.62
C GLU A 135 0.64 -2.42 17.29
N GLY A 136 -0.64 -2.72 17.48
CA GLY A 136 -1.76 -1.80 17.32
C GLY A 136 -2.35 -1.70 15.91
N LYS A 137 -2.57 -2.86 15.27
CA LYS A 137 -3.58 -3.03 14.22
C LYS A 137 -4.79 -2.10 14.42
N VAL A 138 -5.22 -1.45 13.36
CA VAL A 138 -6.41 -0.59 13.42
C VAL A 138 -7.64 -1.48 13.34
N ALA A 139 -8.59 -1.31 14.27
CA ALA A 139 -9.87 -1.99 14.18
C ALA A 139 -10.56 -1.61 12.85
N PRO A 140 -11.16 -2.56 12.10
CA PRO A 140 -11.72 -2.28 10.78
C PRO A 140 -12.65 -1.05 10.73
N LYS A 141 -13.43 -0.81 11.79
CA LYS A 141 -14.33 0.34 11.89
C LYS A 141 -13.58 1.68 11.98
N GLY A 142 -12.49 1.73 12.75
CA GLY A 142 -11.64 2.92 12.84
C GLY A 142 -10.95 3.19 11.51
N LEU A 143 -10.50 2.13 10.82
CA LEU A 143 -9.90 2.26 9.51
C LEU A 143 -10.87 2.83 8.47
N VAL A 144 -12.11 2.33 8.43
CA VAL A 144 -13.14 2.86 7.51
C VAL A 144 -13.31 4.37 7.70
N ALA A 145 -13.47 4.84 8.94
CA ALA A 145 -13.64 6.26 9.22
C ALA A 145 -12.44 7.11 8.77
N LEU A 146 -11.21 6.61 8.96
CA LEU A 146 -9.99 7.30 8.50
C LEU A 146 -9.92 7.39 6.97
N LEU A 147 -10.26 6.28 6.27
CA LEU A 147 -10.25 6.24 4.81
C LEU A 147 -11.35 7.14 4.21
N GLU A 148 -12.55 7.13 4.77
CA GLU A 148 -13.66 7.99 4.35
C GLU A 148 -13.31 9.47 4.53
N LYS A 149 -12.80 9.84 5.71
CA LYS A 149 -12.35 11.21 5.99
C LYS A 149 -11.27 11.67 4.99
N ALA A 150 -10.28 10.83 4.71
CA ALA A 150 -9.25 11.15 3.74
C ALA A 150 -9.81 11.34 2.31
N CYS A 151 -10.79 10.53 1.89
CA CYS A 151 -11.48 10.70 0.62
C CYS A 151 -12.26 12.02 0.51
N GLU A 152 -12.82 12.50 1.61
CA GLU A 152 -13.59 13.75 1.67
C GLU A 152 -12.67 14.99 1.70
N GLU A 153 -11.58 14.94 2.47
CA GLU A 153 -10.72 16.11 2.73
C GLU A 153 -9.64 16.32 1.67
N LEU A 154 -9.20 15.27 0.98
CA LEU A 154 -8.03 15.33 0.08
C LEU A 154 -8.41 15.40 -1.41
N ASN A 155 -7.63 16.16 -2.17
CA ASN A 155 -7.76 16.21 -3.63
C ASN A 155 -7.02 15.02 -4.28
N LEU A 156 -7.64 13.84 -4.23
CA LEU A 156 -7.05 12.58 -4.70
C LEU A 156 -7.23 12.37 -6.21
N SER A 157 -6.29 11.63 -6.80
CA SER A 157 -6.41 11.19 -8.20
C SER A 157 -7.57 10.21 -8.36
N LYS A 158 -8.07 10.05 -9.59
CA LYS A 158 -9.11 9.06 -9.88
C LYS A 158 -8.69 7.65 -9.47
N ASP A 159 -7.43 7.29 -9.70
CA ASP A 159 -6.91 5.97 -9.36
C ASP A 159 -6.87 5.74 -7.84
N MET A 160 -6.42 6.75 -7.08
CA MET A 160 -6.45 6.68 -5.62
C MET A 160 -7.89 6.60 -5.08
N LYS A 161 -8.83 7.41 -5.60
CA LYS A 161 -10.24 7.34 -5.19
C LYS A 161 -10.83 5.95 -5.44
N ASN A 162 -10.65 5.41 -6.65
CA ASN A 162 -11.11 4.07 -7.00
C ASN A 162 -10.51 3.00 -6.07
N TYR A 163 -9.22 3.12 -5.75
CA TYR A 163 -8.55 2.20 -4.83
C TYR A 163 -9.13 2.29 -3.42
N LEU A 164 -9.27 3.49 -2.87
CA LEU A 164 -9.82 3.71 -1.52
C LEU A 164 -11.28 3.29 -1.43
N GLU A 165 -12.10 3.55 -2.44
CA GLU A 165 -13.50 3.09 -2.49
C GLU A 165 -13.60 1.57 -2.38
N LYS A 166 -12.75 0.84 -3.12
CA LYS A 166 -12.66 -0.63 -3.03
C LYS A 166 -12.26 -1.08 -1.61
N LYS A 167 -11.25 -0.42 -1.01
CA LYS A 167 -10.79 -0.76 0.36
C LYS A 167 -11.81 -0.43 1.44
N ILE A 168 -12.47 0.71 1.37
CA ILE A 168 -13.57 1.11 2.26
C ILE A 168 -14.69 0.08 2.17
N ARG A 169 -15.11 -0.29 0.96
CA ARG A 169 -16.15 -1.30 0.74
C ARG A 169 -15.80 -2.64 1.40
N PHE A 170 -14.57 -3.12 1.21
CA PHE A 170 -14.09 -4.36 1.84
C PHE A 170 -14.05 -4.25 3.37
N CYS A 171 -13.47 -3.18 3.93
CA CYS A 171 -13.38 -3.00 5.38
C CYS A 171 -14.77 -2.84 6.02
N SER A 172 -15.69 -2.11 5.37
CA SER A 172 -17.08 -1.98 5.79
C SER A 172 -17.83 -3.30 5.73
N PHE A 173 -17.55 -4.14 4.73
CA PHE A 173 -18.07 -5.51 4.69
C PHE A 173 -17.57 -6.31 5.91
N LEU A 174 -16.28 -6.28 6.21
CA LEU A 174 -15.72 -6.98 7.38
C LEU A 174 -16.30 -6.48 8.71
N CYS A 175 -16.54 -5.17 8.86
CA CYS A 175 -17.18 -4.60 10.06
C CYS A 175 -18.59 -5.14 10.30
N ASN A 176 -19.34 -5.37 9.22
CA ASN A 176 -20.73 -5.84 9.26
C ASN A 176 -20.85 -7.36 9.13
N PHE A 177 -19.74 -8.05 8.88
CA PHE A 177 -19.69 -9.48 8.73
C PHE A 177 -19.92 -10.15 10.08
N LYS A 178 -20.96 -10.98 10.16
CA LYS A 178 -21.23 -11.79 11.34
C LYS A 178 -20.94 -13.25 11.01
N PHE A 179 -20.14 -13.91 11.84
CA PHE A 179 -19.70 -15.29 11.62
C PHE A 179 -20.83 -16.34 11.71
N ASP A 180 -21.97 -15.96 12.29
CA ASP A 180 -23.19 -16.76 12.36
C ASP A 180 -23.97 -16.79 11.03
N LYS A 181 -23.74 -15.81 10.13
CA LYS A 181 -24.34 -15.79 8.81
C LYS A 181 -23.70 -16.84 7.89
N ASP A 182 -24.51 -17.42 7.04
CA ASP A 182 -24.03 -18.40 6.08
C ASP A 182 -23.21 -17.72 4.96
N PRO A 183 -21.92 -18.07 4.80
CA PRO A 183 -21.09 -17.54 3.73
C PRO A 183 -21.62 -17.84 2.33
N ILE A 184 -22.33 -18.96 2.12
CA ILE A 184 -22.94 -19.30 0.84
C ILE A 184 -24.08 -18.34 0.50
N GLU A 185 -24.98 -18.08 1.45
CA GLU A 185 -26.09 -17.12 1.26
C GLU A 185 -25.54 -15.71 1.03
N LEU A 186 -24.51 -15.31 1.79
CA LEU A 186 -23.84 -14.02 1.59
C LEU A 186 -23.17 -13.92 0.22
N PHE A 187 -22.50 -14.99 -0.24
CA PHE A 187 -21.89 -15.00 -1.56
C PHE A 187 -22.94 -14.96 -2.67
N ALA A 188 -24.03 -15.71 -2.55
CA ALA A 188 -25.10 -15.78 -3.55
C ALA A 188 -25.88 -14.47 -3.71
N ASN A 189 -26.17 -13.78 -2.61
CA ASN A 189 -27.05 -12.60 -2.60
C ASN A 189 -26.35 -11.29 -3.00
N ARG A 190 -25.05 -11.31 -3.28
CA ARG A 190 -24.33 -10.11 -3.76
C ARG A 190 -24.66 -9.83 -5.23
N SER A 191 -25.02 -8.57 -5.51
CA SER A 191 -25.35 -8.08 -6.86
C SER A 191 -24.13 -7.79 -7.72
N GLU A 192 -23.00 -7.46 -7.08
CA GLU A 192 -21.75 -7.08 -7.76
C GLU A 192 -20.62 -8.03 -7.39
N ILE A 193 -19.73 -8.26 -8.36
CA ILE A 193 -18.46 -8.94 -8.11
C ILE A 193 -17.52 -7.96 -7.41
N ASP A 194 -16.96 -8.41 -6.30
CA ASP A 194 -15.91 -7.70 -5.58
C ASP A 194 -14.83 -8.72 -5.30
N TYR A 195 -13.66 -8.56 -5.92
CA TYR A 195 -12.63 -9.58 -5.86
C TYR A 195 -12.21 -9.90 -4.43
N GLU A 196 -12.09 -8.89 -3.56
CA GLU A 196 -11.65 -9.08 -2.17
C GLU A 196 -12.73 -9.75 -1.32
N ILE A 197 -13.97 -9.26 -1.40
CA ILE A 197 -15.07 -9.85 -0.62
C ILE A 197 -15.40 -11.25 -1.12
N ASP A 198 -15.46 -11.47 -2.42
CA ASP A 198 -15.82 -12.75 -3.01
C ASP A 198 -14.73 -13.79 -2.71
N LYS A 199 -13.45 -13.46 -2.84
CA LYS A 199 -12.34 -14.35 -2.40
C LYS A 199 -12.43 -14.66 -0.90
N PHE A 200 -12.72 -13.66 -0.07
CA PHE A 200 -12.87 -13.86 1.37
C PHE A 200 -14.00 -14.85 1.67
N LEU A 201 -15.19 -14.63 1.11
CA LEU A 201 -16.35 -15.51 1.29
C LEU A 201 -16.07 -16.92 0.78
N LEU A 202 -15.51 -17.07 -0.42
CA LEU A 202 -15.14 -18.36 -0.98
C LEU A 202 -14.14 -19.09 -0.07
N SER A 203 -13.17 -18.39 0.52
CA SER A 203 -12.23 -19.01 1.47
C SER A 203 -12.92 -19.58 2.72
N LEU A 204 -14.00 -18.94 3.20
CA LEU A 204 -14.81 -19.45 4.30
C LEU A 204 -15.65 -20.66 3.87
N ILE A 205 -16.19 -20.64 2.64
CA ILE A 205 -16.95 -21.74 2.07
C ILE A 205 -16.04 -22.97 1.90
N THR A 206 -14.83 -22.79 1.38
CA THR A 206 -13.83 -23.87 1.22
C THR A 206 -13.60 -24.61 2.54
N LYS A 207 -13.42 -23.87 3.65
CA LYS A 207 -13.21 -24.46 4.99
C LYS A 207 -14.38 -25.33 5.47
N LYS A 208 -15.59 -25.07 5.00
CA LYS A 208 -16.81 -25.80 5.37
C LYS A 208 -17.20 -26.89 4.35
N THR A 209 -16.51 -26.95 3.21
CA THR A 209 -16.87 -27.85 2.10
C THR A 209 -16.10 -29.15 2.18
N LYS A 210 -16.81 -30.29 2.10
CA LYS A 210 -16.22 -31.65 2.21
C LYS A 210 -16.12 -32.41 0.89
N GLY A 211 -16.69 -31.91 -0.21
CA GLY A 211 -16.71 -32.59 -1.51
C GLY A 211 -15.62 -32.09 -2.46
N GLU A 212 -14.78 -33.00 -2.96
CA GLU A 212 -13.63 -32.69 -3.83
C GLU A 212 -14.01 -31.90 -5.09
N GLU A 213 -15.08 -32.31 -5.77
CA GLU A 213 -15.56 -31.63 -6.98
C GLU A 213 -15.97 -30.18 -6.70
N LEU A 214 -16.74 -29.93 -5.64
CA LEU A 214 -17.17 -28.57 -5.29
C LEU A 214 -15.99 -27.72 -4.80
N LEU A 215 -15.05 -28.32 -4.08
CA LEU A 215 -13.80 -27.65 -3.70
C LEU A 215 -13.01 -27.23 -4.95
N SER A 216 -12.93 -28.10 -5.97
CA SER A 216 -12.30 -27.79 -7.24
C SER A 216 -12.97 -26.59 -7.92
N GLU A 217 -14.30 -26.55 -7.98
CA GLU A 217 -15.06 -25.43 -8.56
C GLU A 217 -14.84 -24.11 -7.79
N ILE A 218 -14.88 -24.16 -6.45
CA ILE A 218 -14.59 -23.00 -5.60
C ILE A 218 -13.17 -22.49 -5.85
N ASN A 219 -12.18 -23.39 -5.90
CA ASN A 219 -10.79 -23.01 -6.13
C ASN A 219 -10.59 -22.43 -7.53
N SER A 220 -11.24 -22.99 -8.56
CA SER A 220 -11.24 -22.44 -9.92
C SER A 220 -11.78 -21.01 -9.94
N MET A 221 -12.86 -20.73 -9.22
CA MET A 221 -13.42 -19.37 -9.12
C MET A 221 -12.47 -18.42 -8.37
N ILE A 222 -11.85 -18.86 -7.28
CA ILE A 222 -10.83 -18.06 -6.56
C ILE A 222 -9.67 -17.70 -7.49
N GLU A 223 -9.16 -18.67 -8.27
CA GLU A 223 -8.09 -18.41 -9.23
C GLU A 223 -8.54 -17.46 -10.34
N LEU A 224 -9.75 -17.61 -10.85
CA LEU A 224 -10.30 -16.69 -11.85
C LEU A 224 -10.39 -15.25 -11.30
N LEU A 225 -10.91 -15.06 -10.08
CA LEU A 225 -10.93 -13.76 -9.41
C LEU A 225 -9.53 -13.15 -9.27
N LYS A 226 -8.52 -13.96 -8.91
CA LYS A 226 -7.11 -13.50 -8.85
C LYS A 226 -6.58 -13.06 -10.21
N LYS A 227 -6.98 -13.71 -11.31
CA LYS A 227 -6.55 -13.31 -12.67
C LYS A 227 -7.16 -11.98 -13.08
N TYR A 228 -8.45 -11.77 -12.82
CA TYR A 228 -9.11 -10.48 -13.08
C TYR A 228 -8.51 -9.35 -12.23
N GLU A 229 -8.32 -9.59 -10.93
CA GLU A 229 -7.68 -8.60 -10.04
C GLU A 229 -6.26 -8.25 -10.50
N LYS A 230 -5.46 -9.26 -10.88
CA LYS A 230 -4.12 -9.06 -11.41
C LYS A 230 -4.12 -8.25 -12.71
N PHE A 231 -5.09 -8.46 -13.59
CA PHE A 231 -5.23 -7.68 -14.82
C PHE A 231 -5.50 -6.20 -14.52
N ASP A 232 -6.46 -5.90 -13.65
CA ASP A 232 -6.75 -4.52 -13.20
C ASP A 232 -5.52 -3.86 -12.56
N GLU A 233 -4.75 -4.62 -11.76
CA GLU A 233 -3.52 -4.13 -11.15
C GLU A 233 -2.43 -3.81 -12.18
N LEU A 234 -2.25 -4.68 -13.17
CA LEU A 234 -1.29 -4.46 -14.25
C LEU A 234 -1.70 -3.25 -15.11
N GLU A 235 -2.99 -3.10 -15.40
CA GLU A 235 -3.51 -1.94 -16.15
C GLU A 235 -3.18 -0.63 -15.43
N TYR A 236 -3.43 -0.58 -14.12
CA TYR A 236 -3.05 0.56 -13.29
C TYR A 236 -1.53 0.82 -13.34
N LYS A 237 -0.70 -0.20 -13.13
CA LYS A 237 0.77 -0.06 -13.14
C LYS A 237 1.28 0.44 -14.50
N VAL A 238 0.73 -0.07 -15.60
CA VAL A 238 1.06 0.39 -16.95
C VAL A 238 0.66 1.86 -17.15
N ARG A 239 -0.56 2.25 -16.76
CA ARG A 239 -1.03 3.64 -16.83
C ARG A 239 -0.14 4.59 -16.03
N ARG A 240 0.22 4.21 -14.80
CA ARG A 240 1.15 4.97 -13.94
C ARG A 240 2.52 5.15 -14.60
N LEU A 241 3.15 4.05 -15.04
CA LEU A 241 4.48 4.11 -15.66
C LEU A 241 4.48 4.94 -16.95
N LYS A 242 3.40 4.90 -17.75
CA LYS A 242 3.24 5.77 -18.92
C LYS A 242 3.17 7.24 -18.53
N SER A 243 2.45 7.59 -17.46
CA SER A 243 2.38 8.97 -16.95
C SER A 243 3.72 9.45 -16.38
N GLU A 244 4.46 8.60 -15.68
CA GLU A 244 5.82 8.89 -15.21
C GLU A 244 6.77 9.14 -16.39
N LEU A 245 6.68 8.32 -17.44
CA LEU A 245 7.46 8.46 -18.66
C LEU A 245 7.15 9.77 -19.40
N GLU A 246 5.87 10.15 -19.49
CA GLU A 246 5.42 11.38 -20.15
C GLU A 246 5.83 12.64 -19.38
N SER A 247 5.79 12.58 -18.04
CA SER A 247 6.13 13.71 -17.18
C SER A 247 7.63 13.87 -16.93
N GLY A 248 8.43 12.84 -17.22
CA GLY A 248 9.87 12.81 -16.92
C GLY A 248 10.19 12.76 -15.41
N LYS A 249 9.18 12.49 -14.57
CA LYS A 249 9.30 12.41 -13.11
C LYS A 249 9.39 10.95 -12.68
N SER A 250 10.53 10.33 -12.95
CA SER A 250 10.83 8.98 -12.50
C SER A 250 12.29 8.88 -12.08
N ASN A 251 12.54 8.16 -10.99
CA ASN A 251 13.89 7.86 -10.52
C ASN A 251 14.55 6.75 -11.34
N TYR A 252 13.81 6.15 -12.29
CA TYR A 252 14.31 5.09 -13.15
C TYR A 252 14.69 5.63 -14.54
N PRO A 253 15.76 5.10 -15.16
CA PRO A 253 16.07 5.40 -16.55
C PRO A 253 14.88 5.09 -17.47
N THR A 254 14.65 5.95 -18.46
CA THR A 254 13.59 5.82 -19.47
C THR A 254 13.52 4.43 -20.10
N GLU A 255 14.67 3.80 -20.35
CA GLU A 255 14.76 2.45 -20.93
C GLU A 255 14.23 1.37 -19.99
N VAL A 256 14.47 1.52 -18.68
CA VAL A 256 13.96 0.63 -17.64
C VAL A 256 12.44 0.74 -17.57
N ILE A 257 11.89 1.97 -17.58
CA ILE A 257 10.45 2.20 -17.57
C ILE A 257 9.79 1.56 -18.80
N ARG A 258 10.35 1.77 -20.00
CA ARG A 258 9.82 1.20 -21.24
C ARG A 258 9.83 -0.32 -21.24
N SER A 259 10.91 -0.93 -20.74
CA SER A 259 11.01 -2.39 -20.62
C SER A 259 9.98 -2.92 -19.62
N SER A 260 9.84 -2.26 -18.48
CA SER A 260 8.85 -2.56 -17.43
C SER A 260 7.40 -2.48 -17.91
N ILE A 261 7.06 -1.48 -18.75
CA ILE A 261 5.76 -1.37 -19.42
C ILE A 261 5.53 -2.56 -20.36
N LYS A 262 6.50 -2.85 -21.25
CA LYS A 262 6.38 -3.91 -22.25
C LYS A 262 6.18 -5.29 -21.63
N GLU A 263 6.89 -5.59 -20.54
CA GLU A 263 6.72 -6.84 -19.80
C GLU A 263 5.32 -6.98 -19.20
N ARG A 264 4.81 -5.91 -18.58
CA ARG A 264 3.46 -5.90 -17.99
C ARG A 264 2.37 -6.00 -19.04
N GLU A 265 2.52 -5.30 -20.17
CA GLU A 265 1.57 -5.40 -21.30
C GLU A 265 1.55 -6.81 -21.89
N LYS A 266 2.72 -7.47 -21.99
CA LYS A 266 2.79 -8.87 -22.41
C LYS A 266 2.03 -9.78 -21.43
N GLU A 267 2.26 -9.61 -20.13
CA GLU A 267 1.56 -10.39 -19.11
C GLU A 267 0.05 -10.14 -19.11
N MET A 268 -0.37 -8.89 -19.30
CA MET A 268 -1.78 -8.53 -19.47
C MET A 268 -2.40 -9.27 -20.65
N LEU A 269 -1.73 -9.28 -21.81
CA LEU A 269 -2.21 -10.00 -23.00
C LEU A 269 -2.38 -11.50 -22.73
N GLU A 270 -1.43 -12.13 -22.03
CA GLU A 270 -1.53 -13.54 -21.65
C GLU A 270 -2.73 -13.82 -20.74
N ILE A 271 -2.99 -12.95 -19.76
CA ILE A 271 -4.16 -13.06 -18.87
C ILE A 271 -5.45 -12.83 -19.67
N GLU A 272 -5.47 -11.83 -20.54
CA GLU A 272 -6.63 -11.43 -21.31
C GLU A 272 -7.08 -12.55 -22.26
N GLU A 273 -6.15 -13.09 -23.05
CA GLU A 273 -6.38 -14.20 -23.99
C GLU A 273 -6.89 -15.46 -23.28
N LYS A 274 -6.31 -15.79 -22.13
CA LYS A 274 -6.58 -17.06 -21.46
C LYS A 274 -7.80 -17.02 -20.53
N TYR A 275 -8.08 -15.89 -19.90
CA TYR A 275 -9.07 -15.81 -18.83
C TYR A 275 -10.14 -14.73 -19.04
N ILE A 276 -9.85 -13.61 -19.69
CA ILE A 276 -10.82 -12.49 -19.75
C ILE A 276 -11.69 -12.55 -21.00
N LYS A 277 -11.10 -12.79 -22.18
CA LYS A 277 -11.83 -12.94 -23.44
C LYS A 277 -12.75 -14.18 -23.46
N PRO A 278 -12.30 -15.38 -23.04
CA PRO A 278 -13.11 -16.58 -23.18
C PRO A 278 -14.08 -16.81 -22.02
N VAL A 279 -13.95 -16.08 -20.91
CA VAL A 279 -14.74 -16.31 -19.69
C VAL A 279 -15.52 -15.06 -19.33
N ASN A 280 -16.82 -15.23 -19.05
CA ASN A 280 -17.61 -14.19 -18.42
C ASN A 280 -17.65 -14.44 -16.91
N LEU A 281 -16.96 -13.59 -16.14
CA LEU A 281 -16.86 -13.73 -14.69
C LEU A 281 -18.23 -13.72 -13.98
N VAL A 282 -19.22 -12.98 -14.50
CA VAL A 282 -20.58 -12.96 -13.96
C VAL A 282 -21.26 -14.30 -14.16
N ASP A 283 -21.12 -14.90 -15.35
CA ASP A 283 -21.73 -16.18 -15.67
C ASP A 283 -21.09 -17.31 -14.86
N GLU A 284 -19.76 -17.33 -14.72
CA GLU A 284 -19.06 -18.31 -13.88
C GLU A 284 -19.45 -18.19 -12.41
N ARG A 285 -19.56 -16.95 -11.90
CA ARG A 285 -20.06 -16.72 -10.54
C ARG A 285 -21.47 -17.27 -10.37
N GLN A 286 -22.39 -17.02 -11.32
CA GLN A 286 -23.76 -17.52 -11.26
C GLN A 286 -23.83 -19.05 -11.34
N LYS A 287 -22.98 -19.69 -12.15
CA LYS A 287 -22.88 -21.16 -12.20
C LYS A 287 -22.47 -21.73 -10.84
N LEU A 288 -21.43 -21.17 -10.22
CA LEU A 288 -20.97 -21.60 -8.91
C LEU A 288 -22.05 -21.39 -7.84
N VAL A 289 -22.75 -20.25 -7.85
CA VAL A 289 -23.86 -19.99 -6.93
C VAL A 289 -24.96 -21.05 -7.03
N LYS A 290 -25.37 -21.43 -8.25
CA LYS A 290 -26.36 -22.49 -8.47
C LYS A 290 -25.89 -23.83 -7.89
N GLN A 291 -24.62 -24.20 -8.11
CA GLN A 291 -24.03 -25.43 -7.59
C GLN A 291 -24.00 -25.42 -6.05
N LEU A 292 -23.55 -24.32 -5.44
CA LEU A 292 -23.47 -24.15 -4.00
C LEU A 292 -24.85 -24.27 -3.34
N LEU A 293 -25.85 -23.53 -3.84
CA LEU A 293 -27.22 -23.57 -3.30
C LEU A 293 -27.86 -24.95 -3.46
N SER A 294 -27.70 -25.59 -4.62
CA SER A 294 -28.30 -26.91 -4.87
C SER A 294 -27.76 -28.03 -3.97
N ARG A 295 -26.50 -27.93 -3.52
CA ARG A 295 -25.90 -28.87 -2.57
C ARG A 295 -26.21 -28.49 -1.13
N TYR A 296 -26.27 -27.19 -0.85
CA TYR A 296 -26.62 -26.65 0.44
C TYR A 296 -28.04 -27.05 0.88
N GLU A 297 -29.02 -26.97 -0.03
CA GLU A 297 -30.39 -27.40 0.24
C GLU A 297 -30.50 -28.91 0.51
N ARG A 298 -29.72 -29.74 -0.18
CA ARG A 298 -29.68 -31.20 0.07
C ARG A 298 -29.12 -31.55 1.44
N VAL A 299 -28.15 -30.78 1.94
CA VAL A 299 -27.53 -31.01 3.26
C VAL A 299 -28.45 -30.53 4.40
N LYS A 300 -29.33 -29.54 4.18
CA LYS A 300 -30.35 -29.12 5.16
C LYS A 300 -31.52 -30.11 5.31
N LEU A 301 -31.74 -30.99 4.33
CA LEU A 301 -32.85 -31.96 4.29
C LEU A 301 -32.50 -33.34 4.88
N HIS A 302 -31.26 -33.51 5.38
CA HIS A 302 -30.74 -34.72 6.00
C HIS A 302 -30.11 -34.41 7.36
#